data_AF-A0A8X6W6S9-F1
#
_entry.id   AF-A0A8X6W6S9-F1
#
_cell.length_a   1.000
_cell.length_b   1.000
_cell.length_c   1.000
_cell.angle_alpha   90.00
_cell.angle_beta   90.00
_cell.angle_gamma   90.00
#
_symmetry.space_group_name_H-M   'P 1'
#
loop_
_entity.id
_entity.type
_entity.pdbx_description
1 polymer ?
#
loop_
_entity_poly.entity_id
_entity_poly.type
_entity_poly.pdbx_seq_one_letter_code
_entity_poly.pdbx_strand_id
1 'polypeptide(L)'
;MIHHVIREDPRCWNRQLPFLLFVDREVPNTTTGASTFRFFYGREARGPLAILKSSWAGEIHLAMNISQSAADYLQEMRINMEKASESASLTAAQKQNSYGDYFNKRSSVKNFSTGEQVLLLIPDSSNKIYAR
;
A
#
# COMPACT_ATOMS: atom_id res chain seq x y z
N MET A 1 -8.20 -14.13 -4.58
CA MET A 1 -7.46 -14.04 -5.86
C MET A 1 -6.17 -14.86 -5.84
N ILE A 2 -5.22 -14.57 -4.94
CA ILE A 2 -3.94 -15.32 -4.83
C ILE A 2 -4.15 -16.84 -4.68
N HIS A 3 -5.04 -17.27 -3.77
CA HIS A 3 -5.33 -18.70 -3.58
C HIS A 3 -5.82 -19.43 -4.84
N HIS A 4 -6.53 -18.75 -5.74
CA HIS A 4 -7.01 -19.38 -6.99
C HIS A 4 -5.89 -19.57 -8.01
N VAL A 5 -4.94 -18.64 -8.03
CA VAL A 5 -3.83 -18.60 -9.01
C VAL A 5 -2.69 -19.54 -8.58
N ILE A 6 -2.46 -19.65 -7.28
CA ILE A 6 -1.51 -20.61 -6.68
C ILE A 6 -1.94 -22.08 -6.84
N ARG A 7 -3.24 -22.37 -7.02
CA ARG A 7 -3.72 -23.76 -7.15
C ARG A 7 -3.21 -24.45 -8.41
N GLU A 8 -2.94 -23.71 -9.48
CA GLU A 8 -2.46 -24.26 -10.75
C GLU A 8 -0.95 -24.52 -10.73
N ASP A 9 -0.16 -23.63 -10.12
CA ASP A 9 1.28 -23.83 -9.92
C ASP A 9 1.72 -23.32 -8.53
N PRO A 10 1.64 -24.18 -7.50
CA PRO A 10 1.99 -23.79 -6.14
C PRO A 10 3.47 -23.48 -5.95
N ARG A 11 4.34 -24.03 -6.79
CA ARG A 11 5.80 -23.91 -6.65
C ARG A 11 6.33 -22.63 -7.29
N CYS A 12 5.64 -22.08 -8.28
CA CYS A 12 6.04 -20.86 -8.99
C CYS A 12 5.13 -19.66 -8.72
N TRP A 13 4.42 -19.62 -7.58
CA TRP A 13 3.52 -18.52 -7.20
C TRP A 13 4.19 -17.13 -7.28
N ASN A 14 5.50 -17.07 -7.01
CA ASN A 14 6.32 -15.86 -7.09
C ASN A 14 6.36 -15.27 -8.51
N ARG A 15 6.27 -16.10 -9.56
CA ARG A 15 6.21 -15.65 -10.95
C ARG A 15 4.86 -15.03 -11.30
N GLN A 16 3.80 -15.43 -10.62
CA GLN A 16 2.45 -14.93 -10.84
C GLN A 16 2.17 -13.64 -10.06
N LEU A 17 2.94 -13.36 -9.01
CA LEU A 17 2.77 -12.19 -8.15
C LEU A 17 2.75 -10.85 -8.90
N PRO A 18 3.68 -10.56 -9.84
CA PRO A 18 3.68 -9.29 -10.56
C PRO A 18 2.40 -9.06 -11.36
N PHE A 19 1.85 -10.12 -11.98
CA PHE A 19 0.61 -10.05 -12.75
C PHE A 19 -0.61 -9.83 -11.84
N LEU A 20 -0.64 -10.46 -10.66
CA LEU A 20 -1.71 -10.24 -9.69
C LEU A 20 -1.71 -8.82 -9.12
N LEU A 21 -0.52 -8.31 -8.78
CA LEU A 21 -0.36 -6.93 -8.31
C LEU A 21 -0.72 -5.92 -9.40
N PHE A 22 -0.47 -6.25 -10.67
CA PHE A 22 -0.89 -5.43 -11.79
C PHE A 22 -2.41 -5.32 -11.88
N VAL A 23 -3.12 -6.45 -11.83
CA VAL A 23 -4.59 -6.51 -11.85
C VAL A 23 -5.17 -5.72 -10.68
N ASP A 24 -4.65 -5.91 -9.46
CA ASP A 24 -5.16 -5.21 -8.27
C ASP A 24 -4.97 -3.67 -8.36
N ARG A 25 -3.90 -3.23 -9.02
CA ARG A 25 -3.61 -1.80 -9.21
C ARG A 25 -4.48 -1.16 -10.28
N GLU A 26 -4.83 -1.87 -11.33
CA GLU A 26 -5.58 -1.28 -12.46
C GLU A 26 -7.09 -1.55 -12.43
N VAL A 27 -7.51 -2.73 -11.98
CA VAL A 27 -8.91 -3.14 -12.08
C VAL A 27 -9.72 -2.51 -10.94
N PRO A 28 -10.81 -1.79 -11.24
CA PRO A 28 -11.69 -1.28 -10.21
C PRO A 28 -12.36 -2.43 -9.46
N ASN A 29 -12.32 -2.38 -8.13
CA ASN A 29 -13.03 -3.36 -7.31
C ASN A 29 -14.54 -3.11 -7.42
N THR A 30 -15.33 -4.15 -7.63
CA THR A 30 -16.78 -4.08 -7.86
C THR A 30 -17.54 -3.42 -6.72
N THR A 31 -17.06 -3.55 -5.49
CA THR A 31 -17.72 -2.99 -4.31
C THR A 31 -17.40 -1.52 -4.12
N THR A 32 -16.17 -1.10 -4.43
CA THR A 32 -15.71 0.28 -4.20
C THR A 32 -15.74 1.15 -5.46
N GLY A 33 -15.91 0.56 -6.64
CA GLY A 33 -15.92 1.24 -7.95
C GLY A 33 -14.58 1.83 -8.37
N ALA A 34 -13.51 1.60 -7.60
CA ALA A 34 -12.19 2.19 -7.80
C ALA A 34 -11.08 1.15 -7.60
N SER A 35 -9.98 1.31 -8.31
CA SER A 35 -8.79 0.47 -8.18
C SER A 35 -7.98 0.83 -6.94
N THR A 36 -7.18 -0.10 -6.44
CA THR A 36 -6.31 0.12 -5.28
C THR A 36 -5.35 1.29 -5.55
N PHE A 37 -4.79 1.38 -6.76
CA PHE A 37 -3.89 2.47 -7.14
C PHE A 37 -4.58 3.84 -7.07
N ARG A 38 -5.84 3.92 -7.50
CA ARG A 38 -6.62 5.16 -7.43
C ARG A 38 -6.83 5.63 -6.00
N PHE A 39 -7.00 4.71 -5.04
CA PHE A 39 -7.11 5.09 -3.63
C PHE A 39 -5.82 5.69 -3.06
N PHE A 40 -4.67 5.14 -3.43
CA PHE A 40 -3.38 5.63 -2.90
C PHE A 40 -2.91 6.92 -3.58
N TYR A 41 -3.14 7.06 -4.88
CA TYR A 41 -2.55 8.14 -5.67
C TYR A 41 -3.55 9.14 -6.24
N GLY A 42 -4.86 8.95 -6.01
CA GLY A 42 -5.92 9.85 -6.48
C GLY A 42 -6.09 9.92 -8.00
N ARG A 43 -5.42 9.04 -8.75
CA ARG A 43 -5.45 8.99 -10.22
C ARG A 43 -5.52 7.54 -10.70
N GLU A 44 -6.03 7.34 -11.92
CA GLU A 44 -5.99 6.01 -12.54
C GLU A 44 -4.55 5.55 -12.78
N ALA A 45 -4.32 4.25 -12.57
CA ALA A 45 -3.06 3.63 -12.94
C ALA A 45 -2.87 3.73 -14.46
N ARG A 46 -1.75 4.29 -14.90
CA ARG A 46 -1.30 4.18 -16.29
C ARG A 46 -0.29 3.06 -16.39
N GLY A 47 -0.75 1.82 -16.50
CA GLY A 47 0.14 0.72 -16.86
C GLY A 47 0.18 0.48 -18.37
N PRO A 48 0.83 -0.61 -18.79
CA PRO A 48 1.18 -0.86 -20.17
C PRO A 48 -0.03 -0.88 -21.12
N LEU A 49 -1.16 -1.43 -20.67
CA LEU A 49 -2.38 -1.51 -21.48
C LEU A 49 -3.03 -0.14 -21.70
N ALA A 50 -3.09 0.69 -20.65
CA ALA A 50 -3.58 2.06 -20.76
C ALA A 50 -2.69 2.89 -21.69
N ILE A 51 -1.37 2.73 -21.59
CA ILE A 51 -0.39 3.40 -22.45
C ILE A 51 -0.57 2.94 -23.91
N LEU A 52 -0.65 1.63 -24.17
CA LEU A 52 -0.88 1.09 -25.51
C LEU A 52 -2.20 1.59 -26.10
N LYS A 53 -3.29 1.54 -25.33
CA LYS A 53 -4.60 2.08 -25.74
C LYS A 53 -4.49 3.55 -26.13
N SER A 54 -3.87 4.37 -25.30
CA SER A 54 -3.71 5.80 -25.57
C SER A 54 -2.79 6.10 -26.75
N SER A 55 -1.80 5.23 -27.01
CA SER A 55 -0.94 5.31 -28.18
C SER A 55 -1.71 4.96 -29.46
N TRP A 56 -2.51 3.89 -29.45
CA TRP A 56 -3.33 3.48 -30.59
C TRP A 56 -4.50 4.42 -30.87
N ALA A 57 -5.06 5.04 -29.83
CA ALA A 57 -6.08 6.06 -29.95
C ALA A 57 -5.54 7.42 -30.42
N GLY A 58 -4.21 7.56 -30.55
CA GLY A 58 -3.56 8.81 -30.94
C GLY A 58 -3.58 9.90 -29.86
N GLU A 59 -4.02 9.58 -28.64
CA GLU A 59 -4.05 10.49 -27.49
C GLU A 59 -2.63 10.77 -26.96
N ILE A 60 -1.73 9.80 -27.11
CA ILE A 60 -0.32 9.94 -26.76
C ILE A 60 0.52 9.63 -28.00
N HIS A 61 1.20 10.65 -28.52
CA HIS A 61 2.34 10.43 -29.39
C HIS A 61 3.52 10.00 -28.52
N LEU A 62 3.84 8.70 -28.56
CA LEU A 62 5.08 8.22 -27.97
C LEU A 62 6.23 8.90 -28.72
N ALA A 63 6.82 9.92 -28.10
CA ALA A 63 8.00 10.57 -28.64
C ALA A 63 9.10 9.51 -28.71
N MET A 64 9.41 9.04 -29.93
CA MET A 64 10.57 8.19 -30.17
C MET A 64 11.89 8.91 -29.80
N ASN A 65 11.82 10.24 -29.63
CA ASN A 65 12.91 11.09 -29.19
C ASN A 65 12.61 11.57 -27.76
N ILE A 66 12.92 10.72 -26.78
CA ILE A 66 12.95 11.11 -25.37
C ILE A 66 14.14 12.06 -25.20
N SER A 67 13.86 13.37 -25.17
CA SER A 67 14.89 14.43 -25.11
C SER A 67 15.58 14.53 -23.74
N GLN A 68 14.97 13.97 -22.70
CA GLN A 68 15.54 13.88 -21.36
C GLN A 68 15.95 12.43 -21.14
N SER A 69 17.23 12.16 -20.83
CA SER A 69 17.65 10.79 -20.57
C SER A 69 16.73 10.18 -19.52
N ALA A 70 16.27 8.94 -19.73
CA ALA A 70 15.43 8.25 -18.75
C ALA A 70 16.10 8.23 -17.36
N ALA A 71 17.44 8.26 -17.32
CA ALA A 71 18.22 8.40 -16.10
C ALA A 71 17.96 9.74 -15.37
N ASP A 72 17.91 10.86 -16.08
CA ASP A 72 17.70 12.20 -15.49
C ASP A 72 16.31 12.31 -14.87
N TYR A 73 15.29 11.81 -15.58
CA TYR A 73 13.92 11.76 -15.06
C TYR A 73 13.80 10.90 -13.80
N LEU A 74 14.39 9.69 -13.81
CA LEU A 74 14.37 8.80 -12.66
C LEU A 74 15.14 9.39 -11.48
N GLN A 75 16.21 10.14 -11.74
CA GLN A 75 16.99 10.83 -10.70
C GLN A 75 16.19 11.98 -10.08
N GLU A 76 15.52 12.80 -10.89
CA GLU A 76 14.64 13.87 -10.39
C GLU A 76 13.46 13.29 -9.58
N MET A 77 12.84 12.22 -10.10
CA MET A 77 11.77 11.51 -9.41
C MET A 77 12.23 10.98 -8.05
N ARG A 78 13.42 10.38 -7.99
CA ARG A 78 14.01 9.90 -6.74
C ARG A 78 14.17 11.04 -5.72
N ILE A 79 14.75 12.17 -6.13
CA ILE A 79 14.94 13.35 -5.26
C ILE A 79 13.60 13.84 -4.73
N ASN A 80 12.57 13.91 -5.57
CA ASN A 80 11.24 14.36 -5.17
C ASN A 80 10.58 13.38 -4.19
N MET A 81 10.75 12.07 -4.39
CA MET A 81 10.24 11.06 -3.47
C MET A 81 10.97 11.07 -2.12
N GLU A 82 12.29 11.29 -2.11
CA GLU A 82 13.08 11.44 -0.87
C GLU A 82 12.58 12.64 -0.05
N LYS A 83 12.39 13.81 -0.68
CA LYS A 83 11.82 15.00 -0.03
C LYS A 83 10.41 14.77 0.53
N ALA A 84 9.56 14.08 -0.25
CA ALA A 84 8.21 13.75 0.18
C ALA A 84 8.22 12.77 1.36
N SER A 85 9.10 11.78 1.34
CA SER A 85 9.28 10.80 2.41
C SER A 85 9.76 11.45 3.70
N GLU A 86 10.69 12.39 3.62
CA GLU A 86 11.17 13.16 4.78
C GLU A 86 10.03 13.97 5.40
N SER A 87 9.29 14.72 4.57
CA SER A 87 8.13 15.52 5.00
C SER A 87 7.04 14.66 5.63
N ALA A 88 6.75 13.50 5.03
CA ALA A 88 5.79 12.54 5.57
C ALA A 88 6.26 11.96 6.91
N SER A 89 7.54 11.64 7.06
CA SER A 89 8.12 11.10 8.29
C SER A 89 8.04 12.12 9.44
N LEU A 90 8.37 13.38 9.18
CA LEU A 90 8.24 14.47 10.16
C LEU A 90 6.78 14.65 10.60
N THR A 91 5.85 14.69 9.64
CA THR A 91 4.41 14.82 9.92
C THR A 91 3.89 13.61 10.70
N ALA A 92 4.29 12.41 10.31
CA ALA A 92 3.90 11.17 10.98
C ALA A 92 4.38 11.15 12.44
N ALA A 93 5.63 11.52 12.71
CA ALA A 93 6.16 11.59 14.07
C ALA A 93 5.37 12.59 14.95
N GLN A 94 5.08 13.78 14.43
CA GLN A 94 4.27 14.78 15.13
C GLN A 94 2.86 14.26 15.42
N LYS A 95 2.20 13.65 14.42
CA LYS A 95 0.85 13.09 14.57
C LYS A 95 0.84 11.91 15.53
N GLN A 96 1.86 11.06 15.52
CA GLN A 96 1.99 9.92 16.43
C GLN A 96 2.11 10.38 17.88
N ASN A 97 2.90 11.42 18.16
CA ASN A 97 2.97 12.03 19.49
C ASN A 97 1.63 12.60 19.92
N SER A 98 0.98 13.39 19.06
CA SER A 98 -0.37 13.92 19.35
C SER A 98 -1.41 12.81 19.58
N TYR A 99 -1.32 11.70 18.84
CA TYR A 99 -2.15 10.52 19.04
C TYR A 99 -1.90 9.91 20.42
N GLY A 100 -0.64 9.69 20.78
CA GLY A 100 -0.25 9.21 22.11
C GLY A 100 -0.82 10.10 23.21
N ASP A 101 -0.58 11.41 23.12
CA ASP A 101 -1.05 12.39 24.10
C ASP A 101 -2.59 12.43 24.20
N TYR A 102 -3.32 12.22 23.09
CA TYR A 102 -4.77 12.26 23.08
C TYR A 102 -5.41 10.97 23.60
N PHE A 103 -4.96 9.81 23.13
CA PHE A 103 -5.55 8.52 23.49
C PHE A 103 -5.08 8.01 24.85
N ASN A 104 -3.88 8.40 25.31
CA ASN A 104 -3.37 8.02 26.64
C ASN A 104 -3.91 8.89 27.79
N LYS A 105 -4.72 9.94 27.53
CA LYS A 105 -5.24 10.85 28.58
C LYS A 105 -5.97 10.15 29.73
N ARG A 106 -6.61 9.01 29.45
CA ARG A 106 -7.35 8.21 30.43
C ARG A 106 -6.64 6.88 30.76
N SER A 107 -5.47 6.65 30.18
CA SER A 107 -4.67 5.48 30.50
C SER A 107 -3.96 5.71 31.82
N SER A 108 -3.96 4.69 32.69
CA SER A 108 -3.10 4.67 33.88
C SER A 108 -2.01 3.62 33.68
N VAL A 109 -0.85 3.87 34.25
CA VAL A 109 0.19 2.85 34.39
C VAL A 109 -0.37 1.75 35.29
N LYS A 110 -0.39 0.51 34.80
CA LYS A 110 -0.82 -0.67 35.58
C LYS A 110 0.43 -1.38 36.08
N ASN A 111 0.62 -1.39 37.39
CA ASN A 111 1.64 -2.18 38.08
C ASN A 111 0.93 -3.28 38.85
N PHE A 112 1.46 -4.50 38.82
CA PHE A 112 0.87 -5.65 39.50
C PHE A 112 1.84 -6.19 40.55
N SER A 113 1.32 -6.58 41.71
CA SER A 113 2.11 -7.22 42.78
C SER A 113 1.91 -8.73 42.79
N THR A 114 2.88 -9.46 43.33
CA THR A 114 2.79 -10.92 43.48
C THR A 114 1.59 -11.28 44.36
N GLY A 115 0.63 -12.04 43.81
CA GLY A 115 -0.60 -12.45 44.49
C GLY A 115 -1.85 -11.62 44.13
N GLU A 116 -1.72 -10.57 43.32
CA GLU A 116 -2.84 -9.74 42.86
C GLU A 116 -3.66 -10.47 41.77
N GLN A 117 -4.98 -10.42 41.89
CA GLN A 117 -5.89 -11.03 40.91
C GLN A 117 -6.08 -10.11 39.71
N VAL A 118 -5.78 -10.60 38.52
CA VAL A 118 -5.90 -9.84 37.26
C VAL A 118 -6.70 -10.61 36.22
N LEU A 119 -7.40 -9.87 35.34
CA LEU A 119 -8.08 -10.43 34.18
C LEU A 119 -7.10 -10.48 33.00
N LEU A 120 -6.81 -11.69 32.51
CA LEU A 120 -5.94 -11.92 31.36
C LEU A 120 -6.80 -12.14 30.11
N LEU A 121 -6.54 -11.36 29.06
CA LEU A 121 -7.14 -11.59 27.75
C LEU A 121 -6.27 -12.60 27.00
N ILE A 122 -6.71 -13.86 26.96
CA ILE A 122 -6.00 -14.92 26.23
C ILE A 122 -6.54 -14.93 24.80
N PRO A 123 -5.70 -14.74 23.77
CA PRO A 123 -6.14 -14.88 22.39
C PRO A 123 -6.61 -16.33 22.17
N ASP A 124 -7.87 -16.47 21.81
CA ASP A 124 -8.58 -17.72 21.55
C ASP A 124 -8.23 -18.33 20.19
N SER A 125 -7.64 -17.54 19.30
CA SER A 125 -7.14 -18.00 18.01
C SER A 125 -5.84 -17.31 17.60
N SER A 126 -5.00 -18.02 16.83
CA SER A 126 -3.83 -17.44 16.18
C SER A 126 -4.19 -16.53 14.99
N ASN A 127 -5.49 -16.40 14.69
CA ASN A 127 -6.00 -15.68 13.55
C ASN A 127 -6.56 -14.33 14.01
N LYS A 128 -5.83 -13.25 13.75
CA LYS A 128 -6.20 -11.87 14.16
C LYS A 128 -7.56 -11.38 13.63
N ILE A 129 -8.21 -12.15 12.76
CA ILE A 129 -9.45 -11.79 12.07
C ILE A 129 -10.68 -12.41 12.76
N TYR A 130 -10.52 -13.46 13.57
CA TYR A 130 -11.63 -14.08 14.29
C TYR A 130 -11.44 -13.93 15.80
N ALA A 131 -12.47 -13.37 16.46
CA ALA A 131 -12.71 -13.52 17.88
C ALA A 131 -14.02 -14.32 18.03
N ARG A 132 -14.07 -15.33 18.89
CA ARG A 132 -15.31 -15.99 19.30
C ARG A 132 -15.93 -15.31 20.51
#